data_AF-A0A653I1P0-F1
#
_entry.id   AF-A0A653I1P0-F1
#
_cell.length_a   1.000
_cell.length_b   1.000
_cell.length_c   1.000
_cell.angle_alpha   90.00
_cell.angle_beta   90.00
_cell.angle_gamma   90.00
#
_symmetry.space_group_name_H-M   'P 1'
#
loop_
_entity.id
_entity.type
_entity.pdbx_description
1 polymer ?
#
loop_
_entity_poly.entity_id
_entity_poly.type
_entity_poly.pdbx_seq_one_letter_code
_entity_poly.pdbx_strand_id
1 'polypeptide(L)'
;MKQTVNTIQSSPNPNNFLLFNRVVIVKSLEPEEFDSASALSDYVRTQIDDCGLQIPVEILDCDSANEFLDILDQLTQKASTNNERPILHIECHGDPTTGLEFANGSELSWKDVGENLTRLNKATDFNLFVVFAACFGFHFLGQLSPVTSSPCWGMIGPTNKVDPGEILRGFRTFYRTLFSTIDLSKALGSISNEKLDHSSWFAQIAETWFLRICYEYIRDHCTLKQTQERAKNLKAIARANGARVWLKDVEAQLRYRNTHDILGKYFDSYFMIEEIPGNKTRFQNTHHMLQDMIKKMRSEKYALSTYSLERTR
;
A
#
# COMPACT_ATOMS: atom_id res chain seq x y z
N MET A 1 24.33 11.74 -23.35
CA MET A 1 24.65 10.45 -22.70
C MET A 1 23.58 10.22 -21.63
N LYS A 2 22.63 9.30 -21.85
CA LYS A 2 21.70 8.90 -20.78
C LYS A 2 22.56 8.18 -19.73
N GLN A 3 22.73 8.74 -18.54
CA GLN A 3 23.25 7.95 -17.41
C GLN A 3 22.28 6.80 -17.23
N THR A 4 22.73 5.58 -17.49
CA THR A 4 21.96 4.38 -17.17
C THR A 4 21.91 4.34 -15.65
N VAL A 5 20.79 4.80 -15.06
CA VAL A 5 20.60 4.73 -13.61
C VAL A 5 20.55 3.24 -13.26
N ASN A 6 21.56 2.76 -12.52
CA ASN A 6 21.66 1.37 -12.10
C ASN A 6 20.45 1.05 -11.22
N THR A 7 19.48 0.33 -11.77
CA THR A 7 18.29 -0.09 -11.04
C THR A 7 18.62 -1.32 -10.22
N ILE A 8 18.33 -1.26 -8.92
CA ILE A 8 18.55 -2.34 -7.98
C ILE A 8 17.27 -3.16 -7.84
N GLN A 9 17.42 -4.48 -7.86
CA GLN A 9 16.37 -5.42 -7.55
C GLN A 9 16.50 -5.88 -6.09
N SER A 10 15.50 -5.55 -5.26
CA SER A 10 15.54 -5.72 -3.80
C SER A 10 15.37 -7.16 -3.30
N SER A 11 15.52 -8.17 -4.16
CA SER A 11 15.39 -9.60 -3.86
C SER A 11 15.67 -10.43 -5.12
N PRO A 12 16.33 -11.59 -5.02
CA PRO A 12 16.50 -12.50 -6.15
C PRO A 12 15.20 -13.22 -6.53
N ASN A 13 14.13 -13.12 -5.73
CA ASN A 13 12.84 -13.75 -6.05
C ASN A 13 12.17 -13.01 -7.22
N PRO A 14 11.97 -13.65 -8.37
CA PRO A 14 11.38 -13.01 -9.55
C PRO A 14 9.88 -12.71 -9.40
N ASN A 15 9.24 -13.14 -8.30
CA ASN A 15 7.83 -12.88 -8.02
C ASN A 15 7.63 -12.00 -6.78
N ASN A 16 8.71 -11.52 -6.15
CA ASN A 16 8.63 -10.62 -5.00
C ASN A 16 9.91 -9.79 -4.89
N PHE A 17 9.96 -8.73 -5.68
CA PHE A 17 11.07 -7.77 -5.73
C PHE A 17 10.53 -6.36 -5.95
N LEU A 18 11.24 -5.37 -5.40
CA LEU A 18 11.11 -3.96 -5.72
C LEU A 18 12.28 -3.57 -6.64
N LEU A 19 11.97 -2.87 -7.72
CA LEU A 19 12.99 -2.16 -8.49
C LEU A 19 13.07 -0.73 -7.99
N PHE A 20 14.24 -0.30 -7.53
CA PHE A 20 14.44 1.08 -7.12
C PHE A 20 15.82 1.57 -7.57
N ASN A 21 15.94 2.87 -7.77
CA ASN A 21 17.18 3.46 -8.28
C ASN A 21 17.54 4.81 -7.67
N ARG A 22 16.76 5.26 -6.68
CA ARG A 22 17.00 6.49 -5.92
C ARG A 22 16.22 6.47 -4.60
N VAL A 23 16.67 7.27 -3.65
CA VAL A 23 15.92 7.61 -2.45
C VAL A 23 15.55 9.09 -2.54
N VAL A 24 14.28 9.41 -2.30
CA VAL A 24 13.78 10.78 -2.23
C VAL A 24 13.16 10.97 -0.86
N ILE A 25 13.69 11.90 -0.08
CA ILE A 25 13.17 12.31 1.21
C ILE A 25 12.46 13.64 1.01
N VAL A 26 11.14 13.66 1.17
CA VAL A 26 10.35 14.89 1.15
C VAL A 26 10.08 15.28 2.59
N LYS A 27 10.42 16.50 2.97
CA LYS A 27 10.25 16.99 4.35
C LYS A 27 9.40 18.25 4.41
N SER A 28 8.54 18.30 5.42
CA SER A 28 7.74 19.44 5.81
C SER A 28 7.67 19.48 7.33
N LEU A 29 8.66 20.11 7.96
CA LEU A 29 8.80 20.25 9.41
C LEU A 29 8.94 21.74 9.75
N GLU A 30 8.48 22.15 10.92
CA GLU A 30 8.65 23.53 11.38
C GLU A 30 10.14 23.84 11.65
N PRO A 31 10.61 25.08 11.46
CA PRO A 31 12.04 25.43 11.62
C PRO A 31 12.63 25.12 12.99
N GLU A 32 11.80 25.09 14.03
CA GLU A 32 12.19 24.80 15.42
C GLU A 32 12.30 23.30 15.71
N GLU A 33 11.78 22.44 14.82
CA GLU A 33 11.81 20.99 14.98
C GLU A 33 13.20 20.42 14.67
N PHE A 34 13.48 19.26 15.25
CA PHE A 34 14.70 18.53 14.93
C PHE A 34 14.66 18.04 13.48
N ASP A 35 15.63 18.46 12.67
CA ASP A 35 15.75 18.08 11.26
C ASP A 35 16.19 16.61 11.09
N SER A 36 15.26 15.70 11.36
CA SER A 36 15.45 14.26 11.23
C SER A 36 15.77 13.85 9.80
N ALA A 37 15.21 14.54 8.81
CA ALA A 37 15.40 14.24 7.39
C ALA A 37 16.87 14.41 6.98
N SER A 38 17.51 15.50 7.40
CA SER A 38 18.95 15.69 7.14
C SER A 38 19.79 14.63 7.85
N ALA A 39 19.50 14.39 9.14
CA ALA A 39 20.21 13.38 9.93
C ALA A 39 20.03 11.94 9.41
N LEU A 40 18.87 11.63 8.81
CA LEU A 40 18.58 10.36 8.16
C LEU A 40 19.25 10.28 6.79
N SER A 41 19.19 11.35 6.00
CA SER A 41 19.80 11.41 4.67
C SER A 41 21.31 11.17 4.74
N ASP A 42 22.01 11.81 5.68
CA ASP A 42 23.46 11.62 5.85
C ASP A 42 23.80 10.20 6.26
N TYR A 43 22.97 9.61 7.14
CA TYR A 43 23.09 8.21 7.51
C TYR A 43 22.90 7.29 6.28
N VAL A 44 21.85 7.52 5.50
CA VAL A 44 21.52 6.73 4.30
C VAL A 44 22.64 6.82 3.27
N ARG A 45 23.18 8.01 3.00
CA ARG A 45 24.34 8.19 2.10
C ARG A 45 25.54 7.39 2.58
N THR A 46 25.86 7.46 3.88
CA THR A 46 26.94 6.69 4.48
C THR A 46 26.74 5.18 4.27
N GLN A 47 25.52 4.66 4.48
CA GLN A 47 25.24 3.23 4.27
C GLN A 47 25.35 2.80 2.80
N ILE A 48 24.96 3.67 1.86
CA ILE A 48 25.09 3.44 0.42
C ILE A 48 26.58 3.38 0.04
N ASP A 49 27.37 4.34 0.52
CA ASP A 49 28.82 4.44 0.26
C ASP A 49 29.58 3.24 0.85
N ASP A 50 29.29 2.87 2.11
CA ASP A 50 29.89 1.72 2.80
C ASP A 50 29.64 0.40 2.06
N CYS A 51 28.50 0.29 1.37
CA CYS A 51 28.13 -0.87 0.58
C CYS A 51 28.60 -0.79 -0.89
N GLY A 52 29.28 0.29 -1.29
CA GLY A 52 29.75 0.50 -2.67
C GLY A 52 28.62 0.67 -3.69
N LEU A 53 27.44 1.12 -3.25
CA LEU A 53 26.27 1.31 -4.10
C LEU A 53 26.28 2.70 -4.75
N GLN A 54 25.61 2.84 -5.89
CA GLN A 54 25.49 4.11 -6.61
C GLN A 54 24.02 4.54 -6.67
N ILE A 55 23.45 4.85 -5.52
CA ILE A 55 22.05 5.24 -5.37
C ILE A 55 22.01 6.71 -4.91
N PRO A 56 21.49 7.64 -5.74
CA PRO A 56 21.35 9.02 -5.31
C PRO A 56 20.29 9.18 -4.21
N VAL A 57 20.57 10.09 -3.27
CA VAL A 57 19.69 10.47 -2.17
C VAL A 57 19.41 11.97 -2.28
N GLU A 58 18.17 12.33 -2.58
CA GLU A 58 17.70 13.71 -2.71
C GLU A 58 16.80 14.06 -1.51
N ILE A 59 16.99 15.26 -0.95
CA ILE A 59 16.06 15.87 0.00
C ILE A 59 15.30 16.96 -0.74
N LEU A 60 13.98 16.97 -0.61
CA LEU A 60 13.09 18.00 -1.14
C LEU A 60 12.30 18.60 0.02
N ASP A 61 12.41 19.91 0.18
CA ASP A 61 11.60 20.68 1.12
C ASP A 61 10.25 21.02 0.48
N CYS A 62 9.18 20.97 1.27
CA CYS A 62 7.91 21.60 0.95
C CYS A 62 7.29 22.21 2.20
N ASP A 63 6.75 23.41 2.06
CA ASP A 63 6.09 24.12 3.16
C ASP A 63 4.57 23.90 3.15
N SER A 64 4.02 23.38 2.04
CA SER A 64 2.57 23.28 1.84
C SER A 64 2.11 22.01 1.12
N ALA A 65 0.83 21.68 1.28
CA ALA A 65 0.17 20.60 0.55
C ALA A 65 0.28 20.75 -0.97
N ASN A 66 0.19 21.98 -1.50
CA ASN A 66 0.33 22.23 -2.94
C ASN A 66 1.74 21.95 -3.44
N GLU A 67 2.76 22.39 -2.69
CA GLU A 67 4.16 22.11 -3.04
C GLU A 67 4.46 20.61 -2.97
N PHE A 68 3.89 19.91 -2.00
CA PHE A 68 3.97 18.45 -1.93
C PHE A 68 3.33 17.78 -3.15
N LEU A 69 2.15 18.23 -3.58
CA LEU A 69 1.50 17.76 -4.80
C LEU A 69 2.35 18.03 -6.04
N ASP A 70 2.95 19.22 -6.15
CA ASP A 70 3.87 19.58 -7.24
C ASP A 70 5.11 18.66 -7.26
N ILE A 71 5.64 18.30 -6.08
CA ILE A 71 6.73 17.31 -5.96
C ILE A 71 6.27 15.94 -6.48
N LEU A 72 5.08 15.46 -6.08
CA LEU A 72 4.57 14.17 -6.56
C LEU A 72 4.35 14.15 -8.07
N ASP A 73 3.84 15.25 -8.63
CA ASP A 73 3.67 15.39 -10.08
C ASP A 73 5.02 15.41 -10.81
N GLN A 74 6.03 16.11 -10.28
CA GLN A 74 7.39 16.08 -10.82
C GLN A 74 8.03 14.69 -10.77
N LEU A 75 7.88 13.97 -9.64
CA LEU A 75 8.36 12.60 -9.51
C LEU A 75 7.63 11.66 -10.49
N THR A 76 6.34 11.87 -10.71
CA THR A 76 5.54 11.09 -11.68
C THR A 76 6.04 11.29 -13.10
N GLN A 77 6.35 12.55 -13.47
CA GLN A 77 6.95 12.87 -14.77
C GLN A 77 8.32 12.21 -14.93
N LYS A 78 9.21 12.37 -13.93
CA LYS A 78 10.56 11.76 -13.94
C LYS A 78 10.50 10.23 -14.01
N ALA A 79 9.58 9.59 -13.29
CA ALA A 79 9.37 8.15 -13.36
C ALA A 79 8.97 7.71 -14.78
N SER A 80 8.04 8.44 -15.40
CA SER A 80 7.54 8.15 -16.75
C SER A 80 8.58 8.38 -17.85
N THR A 81 9.42 9.41 -17.75
CA THR A 81 10.36 9.81 -18.82
C THR A 81 11.77 9.25 -18.64
N ASN A 82 12.22 9.09 -17.39
CA ASN A 82 13.59 8.74 -17.05
C ASN A 82 13.70 7.34 -16.42
N ASN A 83 12.58 6.62 -16.28
CA ASN A 83 12.51 5.32 -15.61
C ASN A 83 13.02 5.39 -14.16
N GLU A 84 12.74 6.52 -13.49
CA GLU A 84 13.02 6.69 -12.07
C GLU A 84 12.04 5.89 -11.20
N ARG A 85 12.58 5.22 -10.19
CA ARG A 85 11.82 4.38 -9.27
C ARG A 85 12.26 4.70 -7.85
N PRO A 86 11.68 5.75 -7.24
CA PRO A 86 12.10 6.20 -5.93
C PRO A 86 11.57 5.28 -4.83
N ILE A 87 12.40 5.05 -3.81
CA ILE A 87 11.90 4.93 -2.46
C ILE A 87 11.53 6.35 -2.02
N LEU A 88 10.24 6.59 -1.81
CA LEU A 88 9.70 7.88 -1.40
C LEU A 88 9.53 7.88 0.11
N HIS A 89 10.34 8.66 0.80
CA HIS A 89 10.28 8.86 2.24
C HIS A 89 9.66 10.23 2.52
N ILE A 90 8.64 10.28 3.37
CA ILE A 90 7.86 11.47 3.66
C ILE A 90 7.98 11.75 5.16
N GLU A 91 8.57 12.89 5.52
CA GLU A 91 8.66 13.39 6.90
C GLU A 91 7.77 14.62 7.06
N CYS A 92 6.69 14.47 7.82
CA CYS A 92 5.74 15.56 8.15
C CYS A 92 4.86 15.14 9.32
N HIS A 93 4.00 16.05 9.77
CA HIS A 93 2.96 15.73 10.74
C HIS A 93 1.83 14.93 10.08
N GLY A 94 1.13 14.15 10.90
CA GLY A 94 0.01 13.35 10.43
C GLY A 94 -1.10 13.27 11.46
N ASP A 95 -2.32 13.35 10.97
CA ASP A 95 -3.56 13.27 11.73
C ASP A 95 -4.44 12.13 11.19
N PRO A 96 -5.10 11.36 12.06
CA PRO A 96 -5.96 10.25 11.64
C PRO A 96 -7.19 10.69 10.82
N THR A 97 -7.59 11.96 10.92
CA THR A 97 -8.80 12.55 10.32
C THR A 97 -8.47 13.42 9.12
N THR A 98 -7.55 14.38 9.29
CA THR A 98 -7.29 15.40 8.25
C THR A 98 -6.21 14.99 7.24
N GLY A 99 -5.34 14.04 7.59
CA GLY A 99 -4.33 13.51 6.68
C GLY A 99 -2.92 13.95 7.05
N LEU A 100 -2.15 14.41 6.06
CA LEU A 100 -0.84 15.01 6.29
C LEU A 100 -1.01 16.50 6.61
N GLU A 101 -0.26 16.98 7.59
CA GLU A 101 -0.21 18.40 7.97
C GLU A 101 1.18 18.95 7.64
N PHE A 102 1.20 20.11 6.96
CA PHE A 102 2.41 20.74 6.44
C PHE A 102 2.83 21.94 7.28
N ALA A 103 4.08 22.40 7.14
CA ALA A 103 4.68 23.42 7.99
C ALA A 103 3.93 24.77 7.94
N ASN A 104 3.27 25.10 6.83
CA ASN A 104 2.43 26.28 6.73
C ASN A 104 1.01 26.13 7.30
N GLY A 105 0.69 24.98 7.92
CA GLY A 105 -0.62 24.63 8.47
C GLY A 105 -1.66 24.18 7.43
N SER A 106 -1.27 23.99 6.17
CA SER A 106 -2.15 23.34 5.18
C SER A 106 -2.22 21.84 5.43
N GLU A 107 -3.33 21.23 5.03
CA GLU A 107 -3.59 19.79 5.20
C GLU A 107 -3.83 19.12 3.85
N LEU A 108 -3.45 17.85 3.72
CA LEU A 108 -3.77 17.01 2.57
C LEU A 108 -4.39 15.69 3.03
N SER A 109 -5.62 15.44 2.59
CA SER A 109 -6.36 14.26 3.02
C SER A 109 -5.65 12.96 2.62
N TRP A 110 -5.77 11.92 3.44
CA TRP A 110 -5.24 10.59 3.09
C TRP A 110 -5.72 10.11 1.73
N LYS A 111 -6.96 10.45 1.37
CA LYS A 111 -7.55 10.15 0.05
C LYS A 111 -6.77 10.81 -1.07
N ASP A 112 -6.51 12.11 -0.97
CA ASP A 112 -5.77 12.84 -1.99
C ASP A 112 -4.32 12.35 -2.07
N VAL A 113 -3.68 12.03 -0.93
CA VAL A 113 -2.37 11.35 -0.90
C VAL A 113 -2.43 10.03 -1.68
N GLY A 114 -3.45 9.19 -1.42
CA GLY A 114 -3.62 7.90 -2.11
C GLY A 114 -3.82 8.03 -3.62
N GLU A 115 -4.64 8.98 -4.07
CA GLU A 115 -4.87 9.24 -5.48
C GLU A 115 -3.57 9.69 -6.19
N ASN A 116 -2.79 10.57 -5.56
CA ASN A 116 -1.51 11.03 -6.08
C ASN A 116 -0.44 9.93 -6.12
N LEU A 117 -0.31 9.15 -5.03
CA LEU A 117 0.61 8.02 -4.99
C LEU A 117 0.22 6.93 -6.00
N THR A 118 -1.06 6.72 -6.28
CA THR A 118 -1.52 5.80 -7.34
C THR A 118 -1.01 6.22 -8.72
N ARG A 119 -1.06 7.53 -9.03
CA ARG A 119 -0.51 8.07 -10.29
C ARG A 119 1.00 7.84 -10.37
N LEU A 120 1.72 8.11 -9.29
CA LEU A 120 3.15 7.87 -9.21
C LEU A 120 3.50 6.37 -9.30
N ASN A 121 2.78 5.49 -8.60
CA ASN A 121 3.03 4.05 -8.61
C ASN A 121 2.82 3.44 -10.00
N LYS A 122 1.84 3.94 -10.74
CA LYS A 122 1.66 3.59 -12.15
C LYS A 122 2.87 4.03 -12.99
N ALA A 123 3.35 5.26 -12.80
CA ALA A 123 4.52 5.78 -13.52
C ALA A 123 5.84 5.06 -13.16
N THR A 124 5.95 4.48 -11.97
CA THR A 124 7.11 3.66 -11.57
C THR A 124 7.00 2.19 -11.99
N ASP A 125 6.02 1.84 -12.80
CA ASP A 125 5.74 0.46 -13.23
C ASP A 125 5.45 -0.47 -12.04
N PHE A 126 4.66 0.03 -11.09
CA PHE A 126 4.30 -0.64 -9.83
C PHE A 126 5.54 -0.92 -8.96
N ASN A 127 6.45 0.04 -8.85
CA ASN A 127 7.65 -0.05 -8.01
C ASN A 127 7.80 1.14 -7.07
N LEU A 128 6.69 1.76 -6.66
CA LEU A 128 6.73 2.81 -5.65
C LEU A 128 6.75 2.15 -4.26
N PHE A 129 7.78 2.43 -3.48
CA PHE A 129 7.83 2.08 -2.06
C PHE A 129 7.78 3.35 -1.23
N VAL A 130 6.81 3.42 -0.31
CA VAL A 130 6.52 4.66 0.43
C VAL A 130 6.84 4.49 1.91
N VAL A 131 7.57 5.43 2.47
CA VAL A 131 7.89 5.47 3.90
C VAL A 131 7.25 6.71 4.49
N PHE A 132 6.30 6.53 5.40
CA PHE A 132 5.69 7.62 6.16
C PHE A 132 6.37 7.72 7.53
N ALA A 133 7.22 8.73 7.67
CA ALA A 133 7.72 9.22 8.95
C ALA A 133 6.76 10.26 9.54
N ALA A 134 5.48 9.90 9.58
CA ALA A 134 4.40 10.76 10.06
C ALA A 134 3.54 9.98 11.05
N CYS A 135 3.08 10.65 12.11
CA CYS A 135 2.11 10.06 13.02
C CYS A 135 0.90 9.52 12.25
N PHE A 136 0.37 8.38 12.68
CA PHE A 136 -0.80 7.77 12.03
C PHE A 136 -0.62 7.44 10.54
N GLY A 137 0.60 7.27 10.03
CA GLY A 137 0.85 6.86 8.64
C GLY A 137 0.09 5.60 8.22
N PHE A 138 -0.30 4.73 9.16
CA PHE A 138 -1.20 3.60 8.93
C PHE A 138 -2.62 3.98 8.49
N HIS A 139 -3.15 5.16 8.85
CA HIS A 139 -4.50 5.59 8.47
C HIS A 139 -4.67 5.71 6.95
N PHE A 140 -3.56 5.85 6.22
CA PHE A 140 -3.50 5.68 4.77
C PHE A 140 -4.15 4.37 4.27
N LEU A 141 -4.15 3.30 5.07
CA LEU A 141 -4.82 2.05 4.69
C LEU A 141 -6.33 2.18 4.51
N GLY A 142 -6.97 3.19 5.10
CA GLY A 142 -8.37 3.50 4.84
C GLY A 142 -8.66 3.82 3.36
N GLN A 143 -7.62 4.15 2.58
CA GLN A 143 -7.72 4.39 1.14
C GLN A 143 -7.53 3.14 0.30
N LEU A 144 -7.07 2.04 0.89
CA LEU A 144 -6.93 0.79 0.17
C LEU A 144 -8.30 0.17 -0.03
N SER A 145 -8.61 -0.12 -1.29
CA SER A 145 -9.82 -0.80 -1.69
C SER A 145 -9.45 -1.91 -2.66
N PRO A 146 -10.06 -3.11 -2.55
CA PRO A 146 -9.73 -4.19 -3.48
C PRO A 146 -10.24 -3.88 -4.90
N VAL A 147 -11.07 -2.85 -5.08
CA VAL A 147 -11.64 -2.48 -6.38
C VAL A 147 -10.88 -1.38 -7.10
N THR A 148 -9.96 -0.69 -6.43
CA THR A 148 -9.12 0.38 -6.99
C THR A 148 -7.67 -0.07 -7.07
N SER A 149 -6.88 0.60 -7.91
CA SER A 149 -5.44 0.33 -8.02
C SER A 149 -4.70 0.62 -6.72
N SER A 150 -3.65 -0.15 -6.45
CA SER A 150 -2.82 0.06 -5.26
C SER A 150 -2.02 1.36 -5.40
N PRO A 151 -1.99 2.22 -4.36
CA PRO A 151 -1.26 3.47 -4.39
C PRO A 151 0.26 3.28 -4.30
N CYS A 152 0.73 2.11 -3.89
CA CYS A 152 2.15 1.76 -3.86
C CYS A 152 2.33 0.23 -3.93
N TRP A 153 3.56 -0.21 -4.22
CA TRP A 153 3.93 -1.63 -4.10
C TRP A 153 4.11 -2.04 -2.63
N GLY A 154 4.57 -1.15 -1.77
CA GLY A 154 4.68 -1.41 -0.34
C GLY A 154 4.89 -0.12 0.44
N MET A 155 4.66 -0.20 1.75
CA MET A 155 4.83 0.95 2.62
C MET A 155 5.31 0.59 4.01
N ILE A 156 5.91 1.59 4.67
CA ILE A 156 6.21 1.58 6.09
C ILE A 156 5.60 2.83 6.73
N GLY A 157 5.03 2.69 7.92
CA GLY A 157 4.68 3.83 8.77
C GLY A 157 4.25 3.39 10.18
N PRO A 158 4.25 4.30 11.15
CA PRO A 158 3.74 4.01 12.49
C PRO A 158 2.21 3.94 12.49
N THR A 159 1.66 3.11 13.39
CA THR A 159 0.20 2.94 13.52
C THR A 159 -0.49 4.02 14.36
N ASN A 160 0.27 4.72 15.20
CA ASN A 160 -0.20 5.76 16.11
C ASN A 160 0.87 6.86 16.25
N LYS A 161 0.64 7.83 17.16
CA LYS A 161 1.65 8.79 17.59
C LYS A 161 2.92 8.08 18.05
N VAL A 162 4.06 8.65 17.70
CA VAL A 162 5.37 8.05 17.96
C VAL A 162 6.40 9.16 18.18
N ASP A 163 7.39 8.88 19.02
CA ASP A 163 8.48 9.81 19.30
C ASP A 163 9.44 9.93 18.08
N PRO A 164 9.88 11.15 17.71
CA PRO A 164 10.79 11.35 16.57
C PRO A 164 12.10 10.57 16.68
N GLY A 165 12.65 10.40 17.89
CA GLY A 165 13.87 9.63 18.12
C GLY A 165 13.66 8.13 17.88
N GLU A 166 12.50 7.59 18.24
CA GLU A 166 12.12 6.22 17.93
C GLU A 166 11.91 5.98 16.43
N ILE A 167 11.25 6.93 15.74
CA ILE A 167 11.09 6.89 14.29
C ILE A 167 12.45 6.84 13.60
N LEU A 168 13.34 7.78 13.94
CA LEU A 168 14.66 7.89 13.34
C LEU A 168 15.48 6.61 13.57
N ARG A 169 15.44 6.05 14.79
CA ARG A 169 16.07 4.76 15.10
C ARG A 169 15.54 3.64 14.19
N GLY A 170 14.23 3.54 14.07
CA GLY A 170 13.57 2.54 13.22
C GLY A 170 14.03 2.64 11.77
N PHE A 171 14.00 3.84 11.18
CA PHE A 171 14.40 4.04 9.79
C PHE A 171 15.89 3.84 9.55
N ARG A 172 16.75 4.17 10.52
CA ARG A 172 18.18 3.79 10.46
C ARG A 172 18.35 2.27 10.40
N THR A 173 17.63 1.52 11.24
CA THR A 173 17.64 0.05 11.19
C THR A 173 17.15 -0.48 9.83
N PHE A 174 16.06 0.09 9.30
CA PHE A 174 15.51 -0.27 7.99
C PHE A 174 16.53 -0.06 6.87
N TYR A 175 17.05 1.16 6.70
CA TYR A 175 17.92 1.51 5.58
C TYR A 175 19.27 0.78 5.65
N ARG A 176 19.85 0.64 6.85
CA ARG A 176 21.05 -0.19 7.04
C ARG A 176 20.83 -1.60 6.52
N THR A 177 19.72 -2.22 6.92
CA THR A 177 19.41 -3.60 6.50
C THR A 177 19.14 -3.66 5.00
N LEU A 178 18.40 -2.70 4.46
CA LEU A 178 18.10 -2.63 3.02
C LEU A 178 19.38 -2.57 2.18
N PHE A 179 20.31 -1.65 2.47
CA PHE A 179 21.51 -1.48 1.64
C PHE A 179 22.55 -2.57 1.85
N SER A 180 22.73 -3.06 3.08
CA SER A 180 23.69 -4.14 3.36
C SER A 180 23.26 -5.51 2.82
N THR A 181 21.96 -5.73 2.63
CA THR A 181 21.43 -7.04 2.18
C THR A 181 20.83 -7.01 0.79
N ILE A 182 20.46 -5.83 0.29
CA ILE A 182 19.65 -5.64 -0.93
C ILE A 182 18.38 -6.52 -0.88
N ASP A 183 17.82 -6.69 0.32
CA ASP A 183 16.68 -7.55 0.58
C ASP A 183 15.62 -6.78 1.36
N LEU A 184 14.58 -6.36 0.66
CA LEU A 184 13.50 -5.58 1.26
C LEU A 184 12.67 -6.40 2.25
N SER A 185 12.56 -7.71 2.07
CA SER A 185 11.86 -8.57 3.05
C SER A 185 12.61 -8.58 4.39
N LYS A 186 13.93 -8.66 4.35
CA LYS A 186 14.77 -8.52 5.57
C LYS A 186 14.66 -7.13 6.17
N ALA A 187 14.68 -6.08 5.34
CA ALA A 187 14.57 -4.71 5.82
C ALA A 187 13.20 -4.45 6.50
N LEU A 188 12.09 -4.90 5.89
CA LEU A 188 10.75 -4.84 6.48
C LEU A 188 10.68 -5.63 7.80
N GLY A 189 11.29 -6.82 7.85
CA GLY A 189 11.39 -7.61 9.07
C GLY A 189 12.20 -6.91 10.17
N SER A 190 13.29 -6.22 9.81
CA SER A 190 14.14 -5.52 10.76
C SER A 190 13.41 -4.38 11.48
N ILE A 191 12.69 -3.54 10.73
CA ILE A 191 11.93 -2.43 11.32
C ILE A 191 10.69 -2.92 12.06
N SER A 192 10.03 -3.97 11.58
CA SER A 192 8.87 -4.55 12.28
C SER A 192 9.20 -5.05 13.68
N ASN A 193 10.48 -5.38 13.94
CA ASN A 193 10.97 -5.83 15.25
C ASN A 193 11.48 -4.69 16.14
N GLU A 194 11.57 -3.46 15.63
CA GLU A 194 11.92 -2.29 16.43
C GLU A 194 10.76 -1.94 17.36
N LYS A 195 11.10 -1.66 18.62
CA LYS A 195 10.11 -1.27 19.62
C LYS A 195 9.73 0.19 19.44
N LEU A 196 8.45 0.46 19.61
CA LEU A 196 7.86 1.79 19.78
C LEU A 196 7.06 1.77 21.08
N ASP A 197 7.14 2.81 21.89
CA ASP A 197 6.54 2.79 23.24
C ASP A 197 5.01 2.81 23.23
N HIS A 198 4.42 3.53 22.27
CA HIS A 198 2.97 3.77 22.18
C HIS A 198 2.39 3.47 20.79
N SER A 199 3.15 2.75 19.96
CA SER A 199 2.82 2.52 18.55
C SER A 199 3.32 1.15 18.10
N SER A 200 3.07 0.80 16.85
CA SER A 200 3.66 -0.34 16.18
C SER A 200 3.97 0.00 14.73
N TRP A 201 4.95 -0.68 14.14
CA TRP A 201 5.25 -0.52 12.74
C TRP A 201 4.25 -1.27 11.88
N PHE A 202 3.67 -0.56 10.92
CA PHE A 202 3.08 -1.19 9.75
C PHE A 202 4.12 -1.20 8.64
N ALA A 203 4.52 -2.39 8.21
CA ALA A 203 5.54 -2.59 7.19
C ALA A 203 5.16 -3.80 6.34
N GLN A 204 4.40 -3.58 5.27
CA GLN A 204 4.00 -4.69 4.39
C GLN A 204 3.91 -4.25 2.92
N ILE A 205 3.57 -5.20 2.06
CA ILE A 205 3.53 -5.04 0.59
C ILE A 205 2.10 -5.23 0.09
N ALA A 206 1.83 -4.73 -1.11
CA ALA A 206 0.53 -4.72 -1.76
C ALA A 206 -0.10 -6.12 -1.83
N GLU A 207 0.70 -7.16 -2.10
CA GLU A 207 0.26 -8.56 -2.10
C GLU A 207 -0.33 -8.99 -0.76
N THR A 208 0.37 -8.70 0.33
CA THR A 208 -0.05 -9.03 1.70
C THR A 208 -1.34 -8.29 2.06
N TRP A 209 -1.44 -7.01 1.72
CA TRP A 209 -2.61 -6.19 2.02
C TRP A 209 -3.82 -6.63 1.23
N PHE A 210 -3.65 -6.86 -0.06
CA PHE A 210 -4.73 -7.27 -0.94
C PHE A 210 -5.34 -8.60 -0.48
N LEU A 211 -4.50 -9.58 -0.14
CA LEU A 211 -4.97 -10.86 0.41
C LEU A 211 -5.73 -10.66 1.72
N ARG A 212 -5.23 -9.80 2.62
CA ARG A 212 -5.90 -9.47 3.88
C ARG A 212 -7.27 -8.81 3.67
N ILE A 213 -7.33 -7.77 2.84
CA ILE A 213 -8.55 -7.05 2.50
C ILE A 213 -9.57 -7.99 1.87
N CYS A 214 -9.14 -8.86 0.95
CA CYS A 214 -10.00 -9.86 0.35
C CYS A 214 -10.50 -10.87 1.39
N TYR A 215 -9.62 -11.36 2.26
CA TYR A 215 -9.98 -12.28 3.34
C TYR A 215 -11.04 -11.67 4.26
N GLU A 216 -10.81 -10.46 4.76
CA GLU A 216 -11.74 -9.74 5.64
C GLU A 216 -13.09 -9.52 4.93
N TYR A 217 -13.08 -9.08 3.67
CA TYR A 217 -14.31 -8.93 2.87
C TYR A 217 -15.08 -10.26 2.71
N ILE A 218 -14.40 -11.36 2.41
CA ILE A 218 -15.05 -12.67 2.23
C ILE A 218 -15.58 -13.22 3.56
N ARG A 219 -14.81 -13.05 4.64
CA ARG A 219 -15.20 -13.46 5.99
C ARG A 219 -16.47 -12.73 6.40
N ASP A 220 -16.48 -11.41 6.26
CA ASP A 220 -17.48 -10.54 6.89
C ASP A 220 -18.69 -10.27 5.99
N HIS A 221 -18.52 -10.23 4.66
CA HIS A 221 -19.60 -9.82 3.73
C HIS A 221 -20.07 -10.93 2.78
N CYS A 222 -19.35 -12.04 2.67
CA CYS A 222 -19.72 -13.17 1.81
C CYS A 222 -20.30 -14.35 2.62
N THR A 223 -21.02 -14.07 3.71
CA THR A 223 -21.84 -15.06 4.43
C THR A 223 -23.25 -15.10 3.85
N LEU A 224 -24.02 -16.17 4.12
CA LEU A 224 -25.41 -16.27 3.65
C LEU A 224 -26.26 -15.09 4.17
N LYS A 225 -26.18 -14.83 5.48
CA LYS A 225 -26.89 -13.72 6.14
C LYS A 225 -26.55 -12.37 5.52
N GLN A 226 -25.26 -12.08 5.39
CA GLN A 226 -24.79 -10.79 4.87
C GLN A 226 -25.10 -10.62 3.38
N THR A 227 -25.03 -11.70 2.60
CA THR A 227 -25.46 -11.69 1.18
C THR A 227 -26.94 -11.37 1.06
N GLN A 228 -27.79 -11.97 1.91
CA GLN A 228 -29.23 -11.70 1.93
C GLN A 228 -29.55 -10.26 2.35
N GLU A 229 -28.88 -9.74 3.38
CA GLU A 229 -29.04 -8.35 3.84
C GLU A 229 -28.64 -7.36 2.74
N ARG A 230 -27.48 -7.56 2.11
CA ARG A 230 -27.04 -6.73 0.97
C ARG A 230 -27.99 -6.83 -0.22
N ALA A 231 -28.48 -8.02 -0.54
CA ALA A 231 -29.43 -8.21 -1.64
C ALA A 231 -30.76 -7.48 -1.39
N LYS A 232 -31.25 -7.48 -0.14
CA LYS A 232 -32.44 -6.71 0.27
C LYS A 232 -32.21 -5.20 0.09
N ASN A 233 -31.06 -4.70 0.53
CA ASN A 233 -30.70 -3.28 0.40
C ASN A 233 -30.60 -2.86 -1.07
N LEU A 234 -29.89 -3.63 -1.91
CA LEU A 234 -29.76 -3.35 -3.34
C LEU A 234 -31.11 -3.41 -4.07
N LYS A 235 -31.97 -4.36 -3.71
CA LYS A 235 -33.34 -4.43 -4.25
C LYS A 235 -34.17 -3.21 -3.86
N ALA A 236 -34.03 -2.72 -2.62
CA ALA A 236 -34.72 -1.51 -2.17
C ALA A 236 -34.26 -0.27 -2.97
N ILE A 237 -32.95 -0.12 -3.16
CA ILE A 237 -32.36 0.95 -3.98
C ILE A 237 -32.84 0.86 -5.44
N ALA A 238 -32.79 -0.32 -6.04
CA ALA A 238 -33.25 -0.53 -7.42
C ALA A 238 -34.73 -0.15 -7.59
N ARG A 239 -35.59 -0.54 -6.64
CA ARG A 239 -37.01 -0.17 -6.64
C ARG A 239 -37.24 1.32 -6.47
N ALA A 240 -36.48 1.98 -5.61
CA ALA A 240 -36.54 3.44 -5.44
C ALA A 240 -36.17 4.17 -6.75
N ASN A 241 -35.26 3.58 -7.54
CA ASN A 241 -34.87 4.08 -8.86
C ASN A 241 -35.74 3.55 -10.02
N GLY A 242 -36.93 2.98 -9.75
CA GLY A 242 -37.88 2.53 -10.77
C GLY A 242 -37.57 1.19 -11.44
N ALA A 243 -36.50 0.49 -11.02
CA ALA A 243 -36.14 -0.82 -11.56
C ALA A 243 -36.83 -1.97 -10.83
N ARG A 244 -37.32 -2.97 -11.58
CA ARG A 244 -37.90 -4.20 -11.02
C ARG A 244 -36.87 -5.32 -11.03
N VAL A 245 -36.37 -5.68 -9.85
CA VAL A 245 -35.41 -6.79 -9.66
C VAL A 245 -35.93 -7.83 -8.67
N TRP A 246 -35.63 -9.10 -8.93
CA TRP A 246 -35.95 -10.20 -8.02
C TRP A 246 -34.82 -10.40 -7.01
N LEU A 247 -35.17 -10.70 -5.76
CA LEU A 247 -34.18 -10.85 -4.69
C LEU A 247 -33.17 -11.97 -4.99
N LYS A 248 -33.67 -13.11 -5.51
CA LYS A 248 -32.83 -14.25 -5.87
C LYS A 248 -31.82 -13.92 -6.98
N ASP A 249 -32.19 -13.07 -7.93
CA ASP A 249 -31.29 -12.64 -9.00
C ASP A 249 -30.18 -11.75 -8.45
N VAL A 250 -30.53 -10.81 -7.56
CA VAL A 250 -29.54 -9.96 -6.87
C VAL A 250 -28.59 -10.80 -6.02
N GLU A 251 -29.10 -11.78 -5.27
CA GLU A 251 -28.26 -12.71 -4.50
C GLU A 251 -27.34 -13.55 -5.39
N ALA A 252 -27.85 -14.04 -6.53
CA ALA A 252 -27.06 -14.81 -7.48
C ALA A 252 -25.94 -13.95 -8.10
N GLN A 253 -26.25 -12.70 -8.47
CA GLN A 253 -25.26 -11.73 -8.94
C GLN A 253 -24.21 -11.42 -7.87
N LEU A 254 -24.61 -11.18 -6.61
CA LEU A 254 -23.65 -10.95 -5.52
C LEU A 254 -22.72 -12.15 -5.32
N ARG A 255 -23.24 -13.39 -5.33
CA ARG A 255 -22.42 -14.61 -5.24
C ARG A 255 -21.47 -14.75 -6.42
N TYR A 256 -21.93 -14.45 -7.63
CA TYR A 256 -21.10 -14.45 -8.83
C TYR A 256 -19.94 -13.46 -8.70
N ARG A 257 -20.24 -12.20 -8.36
CA ARG A 257 -19.25 -11.12 -8.19
C ARG A 257 -18.25 -11.40 -7.07
N ASN A 258 -18.72 -11.89 -5.93
CA ASN A 258 -17.87 -12.30 -4.81
C ASN A 258 -16.93 -13.49 -5.15
N THR A 259 -17.10 -14.13 -6.30
CA THR A 259 -16.22 -15.20 -6.79
C THR A 259 -15.35 -14.71 -7.93
N HIS A 260 -16.00 -14.23 -9.00
CA HIS A 260 -15.37 -13.97 -10.28
C HIS A 260 -14.71 -12.59 -10.29
N ASP A 261 -15.35 -11.57 -9.71
CA ASP A 261 -14.77 -10.22 -9.75
C ASP A 261 -13.55 -10.12 -8.83
N ILE A 262 -13.56 -10.79 -7.66
CA ILE A 262 -12.40 -10.79 -6.74
C ILE A 262 -11.16 -11.39 -7.41
N LEU A 263 -11.33 -12.51 -8.12
CA LEU A 263 -10.24 -13.20 -8.81
C LEU A 263 -9.87 -12.61 -10.17
N GLY A 264 -10.77 -11.87 -10.81
CA GLY A 264 -10.52 -11.22 -12.09
C GLY A 264 -10.39 -9.73 -11.89
N LYS A 265 -11.46 -9.01 -12.23
CA LYS A 265 -11.50 -7.54 -12.29
C LYS A 265 -10.82 -6.81 -11.12
N TYR A 266 -11.05 -7.24 -9.89
CA TYR A 266 -10.51 -6.57 -8.69
C TYR A 266 -9.01 -6.82 -8.54
N PHE A 267 -8.56 -8.06 -8.77
CA PHE A 267 -7.13 -8.37 -8.84
C PHE A 267 -6.44 -7.57 -9.96
N ASP A 268 -7.05 -7.58 -11.16
CA ASP A 268 -6.51 -6.91 -12.34
C ASP A 268 -6.41 -5.39 -12.13
N SER A 269 -7.44 -4.78 -11.54
CA SER A 269 -7.48 -3.35 -11.19
C SER A 269 -6.44 -3.00 -10.10
N TYR A 270 -6.39 -3.78 -9.02
CA TYR A 270 -5.52 -3.52 -7.88
C TYR A 270 -4.04 -3.56 -8.26
N PHE A 271 -3.65 -4.54 -9.07
CA PHE A 271 -2.28 -4.72 -9.56
C PHE A 271 -2.03 -4.05 -10.92
N MET A 272 -2.95 -3.21 -11.42
CA MET A 272 -2.82 -2.45 -12.68
C MET A 272 -2.44 -3.32 -13.89
N ILE A 273 -3.05 -4.51 -14.04
CA ILE A 273 -2.67 -5.48 -15.09
C ILE A 273 -2.98 -4.95 -16.49
N GLU A 274 -4.04 -4.17 -16.65
CA GLU A 274 -4.38 -3.59 -17.95
C GLU A 274 -3.30 -2.60 -18.40
N GLU A 275 -2.78 -1.79 -17.49
CA GLU A 275 -1.80 -0.74 -17.82
C GLU A 275 -0.35 -1.23 -17.71
N ILE A 276 -0.12 -2.27 -16.92
CA ILE A 276 1.16 -2.93 -16.71
C ILE A 276 0.97 -4.45 -16.91
N PRO A 277 0.91 -4.94 -18.17
CA PRO A 277 0.63 -6.35 -18.45
C PRO A 277 1.60 -7.33 -17.79
N GLY A 278 2.85 -6.92 -17.55
CA GLY A 278 3.86 -7.71 -16.85
C GLY A 278 3.48 -8.07 -15.40
N ASN A 279 2.60 -7.28 -14.76
CA ASN A 279 2.14 -7.53 -13.41
C ASN A 279 1.33 -8.83 -13.28
N LYS A 280 0.72 -9.31 -14.37
CA LYS A 280 0.05 -10.61 -14.38
C LYS A 280 1.01 -11.75 -14.04
N THR A 281 2.21 -11.73 -14.61
CA THR A 281 3.24 -12.72 -14.30
C THR A 281 3.87 -12.43 -12.94
N ARG A 282 4.18 -11.17 -12.64
CA ARG A 282 4.81 -10.75 -11.37
C ARG A 282 4.01 -11.21 -10.15
N PHE A 283 2.67 -11.08 -10.19
CA PHE A 283 1.78 -11.37 -9.06
C PHE A 283 1.02 -12.70 -9.20
N GLN A 284 1.42 -13.58 -10.12
CA GLN A 284 0.74 -14.87 -10.34
C GLN A 284 0.64 -15.73 -9.07
N ASN A 285 1.64 -15.69 -8.20
CA ASN A 285 1.62 -16.46 -6.96
C ASN A 285 0.56 -15.93 -6.00
N THR A 286 0.42 -14.61 -5.89
CA THR A 286 -0.64 -13.96 -5.11
C THR A 286 -2.02 -14.30 -5.64
N HIS A 287 -2.17 -14.38 -6.96
CA HIS A 287 -3.40 -14.83 -7.60
C HIS A 287 -3.78 -16.26 -7.19
N HIS A 288 -2.83 -17.21 -7.28
CA HIS A 288 -3.03 -18.59 -6.83
C HIS A 288 -3.36 -18.67 -5.33
N MET A 289 -2.65 -17.92 -4.49
CA MET A 289 -2.93 -17.86 -3.04
C MET A 289 -4.35 -17.36 -2.76
N LEU A 290 -4.82 -16.35 -3.50
CA LEU A 290 -6.19 -15.85 -3.40
C LEU A 290 -7.22 -16.92 -3.82
N GLN A 291 -6.95 -17.66 -4.90
CA GLN A 291 -7.80 -18.77 -5.35
C GLN A 291 -7.94 -19.84 -4.27
N ASP A 292 -6.83 -20.29 -3.71
CA ASP A 292 -6.80 -21.31 -2.65
C ASP A 292 -7.51 -20.83 -1.38
N MET A 293 -7.29 -19.57 -0.99
CA MET A 293 -7.96 -18.95 0.14
C MET A 293 -9.49 -18.94 -0.06
N ILE A 294 -9.97 -18.48 -1.22
CA ILE A 294 -11.40 -18.45 -1.54
C ILE A 294 -12.00 -19.86 -1.50
N LYS A 295 -11.29 -20.85 -2.07
CA LYS A 295 -11.73 -22.25 -2.10
C LYS A 295 -11.84 -22.83 -0.69
N LYS A 296 -10.83 -22.62 0.17
CA LYS A 296 -10.80 -23.09 1.55
C LYS A 296 -11.93 -22.50 2.41
N MET A 297 -12.10 -21.17 2.35
CA MET A 297 -13.16 -20.50 3.12
C MET A 297 -14.56 -20.96 2.72
N ARG A 298 -14.73 -21.42 1.47
CA ARG A 298 -16.00 -22.01 1.01
C ARG A 298 -16.20 -23.41 1.53
N SER A 299 -15.20 -24.29 1.41
CA SER A 299 -15.33 -25.67 1.91
C SER A 299 -15.66 -25.70 3.40
N GLU A 300 -15.08 -24.81 4.20
CA GLU A 300 -15.36 -24.68 5.63
C GLU A 300 -16.78 -24.16 5.90
N LYS A 301 -17.27 -23.18 5.12
CA LYS A 301 -18.66 -22.71 5.20
C LYS A 301 -19.68 -23.78 4.77
N TYR A 302 -19.38 -24.58 3.75
CA TYR A 302 -20.24 -25.69 3.32
C TYR A 302 -20.32 -26.78 4.41
N ALA A 303 -19.19 -27.13 5.02
CA ALA A 303 -19.14 -28.11 6.12
C ALA A 303 -19.96 -27.68 7.35
N LEU A 304 -19.97 -26.38 7.68
CA LEU A 304 -20.80 -25.84 8.77
C LEU A 304 -22.29 -25.80 8.41
N SER A 305 -22.64 -25.57 7.14
CA SER A 305 -24.04 -25.55 6.68
C SER A 305 -24.67 -26.95 6.65
N THR A 306 -23.92 -27.99 6.28
CA THR A 306 -24.39 -29.38 6.29
C THR A 306 -24.61 -29.91 7.70
N TYR A 307 -23.72 -29.56 8.64
CA TYR A 307 -23.88 -29.92 10.07
C TYR A 307 -25.12 -29.29 10.73
N SER A 308 -25.53 -28.10 10.27
CA SER A 308 -26.74 -27.43 10.77
C SER A 308 -28.05 -28.02 10.22
N LEU A 309 -28.01 -28.63 9.03
CA LEU A 309 -29.16 -29.30 8.42
C LEU A 309 -29.38 -30.73 8.93
N GLU A 310 -28.32 -31.42 9.38
CA GLU A 310 -28.43 -32.76 9.96
C GLU A 310 -28.91 -32.77 11.42
N ARG A 311 -28.88 -31.63 12.12
CA ARG A 311 -29.46 -31.49 13.48
C ARG A 311 -30.93 -31.07 13.50
N THR A 312 -31.56 -30.95 12.34
CA THR A 312 -33.01 -30.63 12.22
C THR A 312 -33.82 -31.75 11.57
N ARG A 313 -33.30 -32.99 11.56
CA ARG A 313 -34.05 -34.19 11.22
C ARG A 313 -34.18 -35.12 12.42
#